data_AF-A0A6N8BD03-F1
#
_entry.id   AF-A0A6N8BD03-F1
#
_cell.length_a   1.000
_cell.length_b   1.000
_cell.length_c   1.000
_cell.angle_alpha   90.00
_cell.angle_beta   90.00
_cell.angle_gamma   90.00
#
_symmetry.space_group_name_H-M   'P 1'
#
loop_
_entity.id
_entity.type
_entity.pdbx_description
1 polymer ?
#
loop_
_entity_poly.entity_id
_entity_poly.type
_entity_poly.pdbx_seq_one_letter_code
_entity_poly.pdbx_strand_id
1 'polypeptide(L)' 'MIVISLPEEQLNFLVRLNIQGPLHYSYFGDRVGDDKAKQQLRAMAEQGYVIFDGMDVKITEKVKKLVVGKSFFHE' A
#
# COMPACT_ATOMS: atom_id res chain seq x y z
N MET A 1 3.03 -15.61 15.47
CA MET A 1 2.08 -14.67 14.84
C MET A 1 2.86 -13.39 14.53
N ILE A 2 3.22 -13.12 13.27
CA ILE A 2 4.00 -11.93 12.93
C ILE A 2 3.02 -10.76 12.84
N VAL A 3 3.00 -9.93 13.88
CA VAL A 3 2.32 -8.63 13.83
C VAL A 3 3.25 -7.70 13.04
N ILE A 4 3.00 -7.60 11.74
CA ILE A 4 3.64 -6.60 10.89
C ILE A 4 3.09 -5.24 11.31
N SER A 5 3.89 -4.49 12.09
CA SER A 5 3.58 -3.12 12.51
C SER A 5 3.85 -2.18 11.34
N LEU A 6 2.91 -2.15 10.39
CA LEU A 6 2.91 -1.16 9.31
C LEU A 6 2.64 0.22 9.94
N PRO A 7 3.43 1.26 9.59
CA PRO A 7 3.09 2.63 9.95
C PRO A 7 1.67 2.96 9.52
N GLU A 8 0.96 3.75 10.31
CA GLU A 8 -0.44 4.11 10.03
C GLU A 8 -0.60 4.76 8.65
N GLU A 9 0.40 5.52 8.21
CA GLU A 9 0.48 6.09 6.86
C GLU A 9 0.52 5.00 5.77
N GLN A 10 1.29 3.92 5.96
CA GLN A 10 1.34 2.82 5.00
C GLN A 10 0.04 2.03 4.98
N LEU A 11 -0.60 1.84 6.14
CA LEU A 11 -1.89 1.18 6.19
C LEU A 11 -2.97 2.00 5.48
N ASN A 12 -3.07 3.30 5.77
CA ASN A 12 -3.99 4.21 5.10
C ASN A 12 -3.75 4.26 3.58
N PHE A 13 -2.49 4.18 3.17
CA PHE A 13 -2.12 4.08 1.76
C PHE A 13 -2.66 2.81 1.09
N LEU A 14 -2.45 1.64 1.70
CA LEU A 14 -2.93 0.36 1.17
C LEU A 14 -4.47 0.28 1.17
N VAL A 15 -5.12 0.86 2.20
CA VAL A 15 -6.58 1.00 2.27
C VAL A 15 -7.09 1.87 1.12
N ARG A 16 -6.46 3.02 0.87
CA ARG A 16 -6.84 3.90 -0.24
C ARG A 16 -6.67 3.24 -1.60
N LEU A 17 -5.58 2.50 -1.84
CA LEU A 17 -5.39 1.68 -3.03
C LEU A 17 -6.46 0.59 -3.16
N ASN A 18 -6.89 -0.03 -2.06
CA ASN A 18 -7.95 -1.03 -2.09
C ASN A 18 -9.31 -0.42 -2.47
N ILE A 19 -9.62 0.77 -1.94
CA ILE A 19 -10.92 1.44 -2.14
C ILE A 19 -10.98 2.12 -3.52
N GLN A 20 -9.94 2.86 -3.91
CA GLN A 20 -9.91 3.62 -5.16
C GLN A 20 -9.52 2.76 -6.37
N GLY A 21 -8.89 1.59 -6.14
CA GLY A 21 -8.35 0.75 -7.18
C GLY A 21 -6.89 1.10 -7.53
N PRO A 22 -6.39 0.57 -8.65
CA PRO A 22 -5.02 0.82 -9.11
C PRO A 22 -4.76 2.32 -9.20
N LEU A 23 -3.67 2.79 -8.59
CA LEU A 23 -3.26 4.18 -8.69
C LEU A 23 -2.02 4.29 -9.57
N HIS A 24 -2.04 5.24 -10.51
CA HIS A 24 -0.92 5.49 -11.38
C HIS A 24 0.32 5.94 -10.59
N TYR A 25 1.50 5.46 -10.97
CA TYR A 25 2.77 5.69 -10.29
C TYR A 25 3.09 7.19 -10.19
N SER A 26 2.69 7.98 -11.20
CA SER A 26 2.82 9.44 -11.19
C SER A 26 2.00 10.11 -10.08
N TYR A 27 0.94 9.48 -9.56
CA TYR A 27 0.21 9.98 -8.38
C TYR A 27 1.14 10.08 -7.16
N PHE A 28 2.15 9.22 -7.09
CA PHE A 28 3.18 9.21 -6.05
C PHE A 28 4.44 9.98 -6.45
N GLY A 29 4.47 10.64 -7.60
CA GLY A 29 5.60 11.43 -8.09
C GLY A 29 5.26 12.92 -8.22
N ASP A 30 4.03 13.26 -8.60
CA ASP A 30 3.61 14.63 -8.92
C ASP A 30 3.25 15.45 -7.66
N ARG A 31 2.77 14.77 -6.60
CA ARG A 31 2.56 15.38 -5.27
C ARG A 31 3.71 15.17 -4.29
N VAL A 32 4.68 14.36 -4.67
CA VAL A 32 5.68 13.83 -3.76
C VAL A 32 7.06 14.13 -4.34
N GLY A 33 7.54 15.32 -4.00
CA GLY A 33 8.97 15.60 -3.91
C GLY A 33 9.63 14.93 -2.70
N ASP A 34 8.96 13.98 -2.04
CA ASP A 34 9.42 13.28 -0.84
C ASP A 34 10.00 11.91 -1.25
N ASP A 35 11.32 11.84 -1.42
CA ASP A 35 12.07 10.60 -1.67
C ASP A 35 11.61 9.42 -0.78
N LYS A 36 11.13 9.75 0.43
CA LYS A 36 10.56 8.85 1.42
C LYS A 36 9.36 8.05 0.91
N ALA A 37 8.42 8.63 0.15
CA ALA A 37 7.24 7.91 -0.30
C ALA A 37 7.56 6.93 -1.44
N LYS A 38 8.49 7.28 -2.34
CA LYS A 38 9.05 6.35 -3.32
C LYS A 38 9.80 5.21 -2.64
N GLN A 39 10.60 5.54 -1.62
CA GLN A 39 11.35 4.55 -0.85
C GLN A 39 10.41 3.61 -0.07
N GLN A 40 9.32 4.13 0.49
CA GLN A 40 8.26 3.33 1.12
C GLN A 40 7.53 2.44 0.12
N LEU A 41 7.15 2.95 -1.06
CA LEU A 41 6.52 2.14 -2.11
C LEU A 41 7.42 0.98 -2.53
N ARG A 42 8.72 1.26 -2.67
CA ARG A 42 9.72 0.26 -3.02
C ARG A 42 9.88 -0.78 -1.91
N ALA A 43 9.97 -0.35 -0.65
CA ALA A 43 10.00 -1.25 0.49
C ALA A 43 8.72 -2.10 0.60
N MET A 44 7.54 -1.52 0.35
CA MET A 44 6.28 -2.25 0.31
C MET A 44 6.24 -3.25 -0.85
N ALA A 45 6.82 -2.93 -2.00
CA ALA A 45 6.95 -3.87 -3.11
C ALA A 45 7.90 -5.03 -2.78
N GLU A 46 9.05 -4.74 -2.15
CA GLU A 46 10.00 -5.78 -1.69
C GLU A 46 9.39 -6.71 -0.65
N GLN A 47 8.50 -6.19 0.22
CA GLN A 47 7.76 -7.01 1.17
C GLN A 47 6.57 -7.76 0.55
N GLY A 48 6.31 -7.57 -0.75
CA GLY A 48 5.22 -8.20 -1.48
C GLY A 48 3.84 -7.67 -1.10
N TYR A 49 3.77 -6.41 -0.66
CA TYR A 49 2.51 -5.73 -0.32
C TYR A 49 1.85 -5.04 -1.50
N VAL A 50 2.67 -4.48 -2.40
CA VAL A 50 2.23 -3.85 -3.65
C VAL A 50 2.95 -4.49 -4.83
N ILE A 51 2.31 -4.43 -5.99
CA ILE A 51 2.87 -4.82 -7.28
C ILE A 51 2.72 -3.67 -8.26
N PHE A 52 3.69 -3.55 -9.15
CA PHE A 52 3.67 -2.60 -10.25
C PHE A 52 3.17 -3.32 -11.50
N ASP A 53 2.03 -2.88 -12.02
CA ASP A 53 1.46 -3.33 -13.27
C ASP A 53 1.67 -2.22 -14.32
N GLY A 54 2.85 -2.26 -14.96
CA GLY A 54 3.30 -1.17 -15.81
C GLY A 54 3.54 0.11 -15.01
N MET A 55 2.70 1.12 -15.23
CA MET A 55 2.73 2.37 -14.47
C MET A 55 1.69 2.40 -13.36
N ASP A 56 0.87 1.37 -13.16
CA ASP A 56 -0.11 1.32 -12.08
C ASP A 56 0.42 0.57 -10.87
N VAL A 57 0.13 1.10 -9.69
CA VAL A 57 0.42 0.46 -8.41
C VAL A 57 -0.85 -0.22 -7.92
N LYS A 58 -0.74 -1.52 -7.64
CA LYS A 58 -1.83 -2.35 -7.11
C LYS A 58 -1.38 -3.01 -5.82
N ILE A 59 -2.31 -3.26 -4.90
CA ILE A 59 -2.01 -4.08 -3.71
C ILE A 59 -2.07 -5.57 -4.05
N THR A 60 -1.27 -6.37 -3.36
CA THR A 60 -1.31 -7.83 -3.51
C THR A 60 -2.51 -8.44 -2.79
N GLU A 61 -2.89 -9.66 -3.17
CA GLU A 61 -3.96 -10.40 -2.49
C GLU A 61 -3.68 -10.61 -1.00
N LYS A 62 -2.40 -10.74 -0.62
CA LYS A 62 -1.97 -10.85 0.77
C LYS A 62 -2.38 -9.61 1.56
N VAL A 63 -2.19 -8.42 0.98
CA VAL A 63 -2.62 -7.16 1.58
C VAL A 63 -4.12 -6.99 1.54
N LYS A 64 -4.80 -7.35 0.44
CA LYS A 64 -6.27 -7.33 0.41
C LYS A 64 -6.86 -8.07 1.61
N LYS A 65 -6.36 -9.27 1.91
CA LYS A 65 -6.80 -10.06 3.07
C LYS A 65 -6.48 -9.38 4.41
N LEU A 66 -5.33 -8.72 4.54
CA LEU A 66 -4.96 -7.97 5.74
C LEU A 66 -5.82 -6.73 5.96
N VAL A 67 -6.06 -5.95 4.89
CA VAL A 67 -6.86 -4.71 4.93
C VAL A 67 -8.33 -5.02 5.22
N VAL A 68 -8.88 -6.04 4.56
CA VAL A 68 -10.25 -6.53 4.82
C VAL A 68 -10.35 -7.14 6.23
N GLY A 69 -9.34 -7.89 6.66
CA GLY A 69 -9.30 -8.46 8.01
C GLY A 69 -9.23 -7.42 9.12
N LYS A 70 -8.58 -6.26 8.88
CA LYS A 70 -8.56 -5.15 9.85
C LYS A 70 -9.88 -4.39 9.93
N SER A 71 -10.66 -4.34 8.85
CA SER A 71 -12.05 -3.82 8.90
C SER A 71 -13.00 -4.69 9.75
N PHE A 72 -12.56 -5.86 10.21
CA PHE A 72 -13.32 -6.76 11.08
C PHE A 72 -12.83 -6.81 12.54
N PHE A 73 -11.82 -6.02 12.92
CA PHE A 73 -11.41 -5.84 14.32
C PHE A 73 -11.87 -4.47 14.84
N HIS A 74 -13.18 -4.29 14.95
CA HIS A 74 -13.79 -3.37 15.89
C HIS A 74 -14.60 -4.23 16.86
N GLU A 75 -13.92 -4.74 17.88
CA GLU A 75 -14.55 -5.27 19.10
C GLU A 75 -14.26 -4.30 20.23
#